data_AF-A0A2R3IR88-F1
#
_entry.id   AF-A0A2R3IR88-F1
#
_cell.length_a   1.000
_cell.length_b   1.000
_cell.length_c   1.000
_cell.angle_alpha   90.00
_cell.angle_beta   90.00
_cell.angle_gamma   90.00
#
_symmetry.space_group_name_H-M   'P 1'
#
loop_
_entity.id
_entity.type
_entity.pdbx_description
1 polymer ?
#
loop_
_entity_poly.entity_id
_entity_poly.type
_entity_poly.pdbx_seq_one_letter_code
_entity_poly.pdbx_strand_id
1 'polypeptide(L)'
;MAWYSTGTVAVTLNSPTVTGTGTQFSSNVRVGDAFIAPDGRLYEVSNVASSTVISIKPNYQGSTASGQAFAVAPILGYDKDLSDRFNQIAMDWGATLAGIKPWALSANAAAARGDLGLGSAAVREALGSSGALYSRDSILGTVSQASGVPTGAVIQRGSNANGEFVRFADGTQICAGVSSTALVCSVATGGGFQSGGVAAFYFPAAFSAAPSVSPVPAFREGATARAWLSMNPPSASVVTLISHGFVDRAEVMPGYIAFGRWY
;
A
#
# COMPACT_ATOMS: atom_id res chain seq x y z
N MET A 1 36.93 -38.28 24.36
CA MET A 1 36.38 -39.03 23.21
C MET A 1 37.36 -40.15 22.91
N ALA A 2 36.97 -41.41 23.08
CA ALA A 2 37.88 -42.54 22.89
C ALA A 2 38.08 -42.80 21.39
N TRP A 3 39.31 -43.07 20.96
CA TRP A 3 39.61 -43.47 19.58
C TRP A 3 38.92 -44.79 19.23
N TYR A 4 38.49 -44.95 17.98
CA TYR A 4 37.85 -46.18 17.54
C TYR A 4 38.90 -47.28 17.32
N SER A 5 38.85 -48.35 18.13
CA SER A 5 39.83 -49.44 18.13
C SER A 5 39.21 -50.84 18.24
N THR A 6 37.91 -50.97 17.94
CA THR A 6 37.19 -52.24 18.04
C THR A 6 37.48 -53.13 16.82
N GLY A 7 37.91 -54.37 17.08
CA GLY A 7 38.28 -55.36 16.08
C GLY A 7 39.78 -55.39 15.78
N THR A 8 40.17 -56.08 14.72
CA THR A 8 41.57 -56.17 14.26
C THR A 8 41.68 -55.86 12.78
N VAL A 9 42.85 -55.45 12.31
CA VAL A 9 43.11 -55.15 10.90
C VAL A 9 44.18 -56.05 10.29
N ALA A 10 44.05 -56.27 8.98
CA ALA A 10 45.06 -56.78 8.09
C ALA A 10 45.51 -55.67 7.14
N VAL A 11 46.82 -55.49 7.05
CA VAL A 11 47.50 -54.46 6.26
C VAL A 11 48.63 -55.10 5.47
N THR A 12 48.78 -54.68 4.22
CA THR A 12 49.79 -55.22 3.30
C THR A 12 50.76 -54.12 2.91
N LEU A 13 52.07 -54.40 2.97
CA LEU A 13 53.10 -53.46 2.56
C LEU A 13 52.82 -52.93 1.14
N ASN A 14 52.96 -51.61 0.95
CA ASN A 14 52.70 -50.88 -0.28
C ASN A 14 51.25 -50.93 -0.79
N SER A 15 50.27 -51.31 0.05
CA SER A 15 48.85 -51.30 -0.28
C SER A 15 48.12 -50.14 0.41
N PRO A 16 47.15 -49.48 -0.25
CA PRO A 16 46.25 -48.53 0.41
C PRO A 16 45.13 -49.24 1.19
N THR A 17 44.93 -50.55 1.01
CA THR A 17 43.76 -51.25 1.55
C THR A 17 44.03 -51.77 2.96
N VAL A 18 43.12 -51.45 3.89
CA VAL A 18 43.06 -52.00 5.23
C VAL A 18 41.80 -52.85 5.36
N THR A 19 41.97 -54.12 5.70
CA THR A 19 40.84 -55.06 5.86
C THR A 19 40.65 -55.38 7.34
N GLY A 20 39.51 -55.00 7.89
CA GLY A 20 39.12 -55.24 9.27
C GLY A 20 38.38 -56.56 9.48
N THR A 21 38.53 -57.13 10.67
CA THR A 21 37.75 -58.26 11.19
C THR A 21 37.12 -57.83 12.52
N GLY A 22 35.79 -57.98 12.64
CA GLY A 22 35.05 -57.46 13.79
C GLY A 22 34.99 -55.93 13.87
N THR A 23 35.32 -55.24 12.77
CA THR A 23 35.27 -53.77 12.67
C THR A 23 33.90 -53.29 12.17
N GLN A 24 33.60 -52.02 12.43
CA GLN A 24 32.42 -51.29 11.95
C GLN A 24 32.85 -49.92 11.39
N PHE A 25 33.75 -49.94 10.40
CA PHE A 25 34.36 -48.72 9.85
C PHE A 25 33.34 -47.74 9.27
N SER A 26 32.36 -48.20 8.48
CA SER A 26 31.31 -47.35 7.92
C SER A 26 30.48 -46.56 8.94
N SER A 27 30.41 -47.01 10.20
CA SER A 27 29.66 -46.32 11.25
C SER A 27 30.53 -45.45 12.17
N ASN A 28 31.86 -45.69 12.18
CA ASN A 28 32.77 -45.10 13.18
C ASN A 28 33.94 -44.32 12.58
N VAL A 29 34.12 -44.39 11.26
CA VAL A 29 35.24 -43.78 10.53
C VAL A 29 34.69 -42.96 9.37
N ARG A 30 35.29 -41.80 9.13
CA ARG A 30 35.01 -40.93 7.98
C ARG A 30 36.26 -40.76 7.13
N VAL A 31 36.05 -40.43 5.86
CA VAL A 31 37.16 -39.99 4.99
C VAL A 31 37.76 -38.71 5.60
N GLY A 32 39.09 -38.66 5.69
CA GLY A 32 39.85 -37.60 6.34
C GLY A 32 40.27 -37.90 7.77
N ASP A 33 39.74 -38.96 8.40
CA ASP A 33 40.18 -39.36 9.76
C ASP A 33 41.63 -39.89 9.75
N ALA A 34 42.29 -39.78 10.90
CA ALA A 34 43.61 -40.34 11.13
C ALA A 34 43.50 -41.83 11.50
N PHE A 35 44.00 -42.71 10.65
CA PHE A 35 44.20 -44.12 10.95
C PHE A 35 45.61 -44.35 11.50
N ILE A 36 45.69 -44.89 12.72
CA ILE A 36 46.93 -45.35 13.34
C ILE A 36 47.08 -46.82 13.03
N ALA A 37 48.04 -47.15 12.18
CA ALA A 37 48.27 -48.51 11.73
C ALA A 37 49.18 -49.29 12.71
N PRO A 38 49.33 -50.62 12.54
CA PRO A 38 50.13 -51.46 13.44
C PRO A 38 51.63 -51.10 13.51
N ASP A 39 52.14 -50.36 12.53
CA ASP A 39 53.50 -49.80 12.51
C ASP A 39 53.66 -48.54 13.39
N GLY A 40 52.58 -48.09 14.03
CA GLY A 40 52.53 -46.88 14.85
C GLY A 40 52.45 -45.57 14.06
N ARG A 41 52.35 -45.63 12.73
CA ARG A 41 52.28 -44.44 11.87
C ARG A 41 50.83 -44.00 11.62
N LEU A 42 50.69 -42.72 11.37
CA LEU A 42 49.43 -42.08 11.00
C LEU A 42 49.25 -42.05 9.49
N TYR A 43 48.08 -42.45 9.05
CA TYR A 43 47.65 -42.42 7.66
C TYR A 43 46.30 -41.72 7.55
N GLU A 44 46.04 -41.00 6.46
CA GLU A 44 44.73 -40.39 6.21
C GLU A 44 43.81 -41.43 5.57
N VAL A 45 42.62 -41.62 6.12
CA VAL A 45 41.58 -42.46 5.51
C VAL A 45 41.07 -41.76 4.24
N SER A 46 41.34 -42.35 3.08
CA SER A 46 40.96 -41.79 1.77
C SER A 46 39.60 -42.29 1.26
N ASN A 47 39.14 -43.45 1.72
CA ASN A 47 37.84 -44.01 1.39
C ASN A 47 37.37 -44.96 2.49
N VAL A 48 36.05 -45.05 2.71
CA VAL A 48 35.41 -46.03 3.59
C VAL A 48 34.50 -46.90 2.74
N ALA A 49 35.02 -48.04 2.27
CA ALA A 49 34.33 -48.89 1.31
C ALA A 49 33.23 -49.76 1.94
N SER A 50 33.41 -50.18 3.21
CA SER A 50 32.42 -50.96 3.96
C SER A 50 32.68 -50.90 5.47
N SER A 51 31.93 -51.66 6.27
CA SER A 51 32.22 -51.87 7.71
C SER A 51 33.58 -52.56 7.97
N THR A 52 34.14 -53.22 6.96
CA THR A 52 35.38 -54.02 7.06
C THR A 52 36.49 -53.58 6.12
N VAL A 53 36.28 -52.60 5.26
CA VAL A 53 37.32 -52.16 4.32
C VAL A 53 37.40 -50.63 4.27
N ILE A 54 38.59 -50.11 4.52
CA ILE A 54 38.95 -48.71 4.30
C ILE A 54 40.18 -48.62 3.40
N SER A 55 40.34 -47.48 2.74
CA SER A 55 41.56 -47.13 2.02
C SER A 55 42.28 -46.01 2.74
N ILE A 56 43.60 -46.04 2.74
CA ILE A 56 44.47 -45.05 3.39
C ILE A 56 45.44 -44.42 2.39
N LYS A 57 45.94 -43.22 2.69
CA LYS A 57 47.03 -42.56 1.98
C LYS A 57 48.01 -41.91 2.96
N PRO A 58 49.33 -41.94 2.68
CA PRO A 58 50.00 -42.76 1.64
C PRO A 58 49.78 -44.28 1.87
N ASN A 59 50.19 -45.14 0.92
CA ASN A 59 50.06 -46.59 1.08
C ASN A 59 50.81 -47.07 2.33
N TYR A 60 50.35 -48.17 2.94
CA TYR A 60 50.92 -48.73 4.17
C TYR A 60 52.41 -49.05 3.99
N GLN A 61 53.23 -48.58 4.92
CA GLN A 61 54.70 -48.65 4.82
C GLN A 61 55.34 -49.68 5.76
N GLY A 62 54.58 -50.22 6.71
CA GLY A 62 55.03 -51.29 7.61
C GLY A 62 55.06 -52.67 6.93
N SER A 63 55.66 -53.64 7.60
CA SER A 63 55.59 -55.05 7.17
C SER A 63 54.15 -55.55 7.14
N THR A 64 53.80 -56.37 6.13
CA THR A 64 52.50 -57.03 6.03
C THR A 64 52.17 -57.77 7.32
N ALA A 65 51.00 -57.47 7.89
CA ALA A 65 50.56 -58.04 9.17
C ALA A 65 49.04 -58.23 9.18
N SER A 66 48.57 -59.25 9.88
CA SER A 66 47.15 -59.58 10.05
C SER A 66 46.81 -59.74 11.53
N GLY A 67 45.54 -59.54 11.88
CA GLY A 67 45.04 -59.66 13.26
C GLY A 67 45.60 -58.59 14.21
N GLN A 68 46.05 -57.44 13.70
CA GLN A 68 46.72 -56.42 14.49
C GLN A 68 45.75 -55.41 15.09
N ALA A 69 46.15 -54.80 16.21
CA ALA A 69 45.45 -53.67 16.80
C ALA A 69 45.60 -52.40 15.94
N PHE A 70 44.61 -51.51 16.02
CA PHE A 70 44.60 -50.23 15.34
C PHE A 70 43.85 -49.20 16.20
N ALA A 71 43.96 -47.94 15.82
CA ALA A 71 43.07 -46.90 16.32
C ALA A 71 42.73 -45.90 15.20
N VAL A 72 41.51 -45.36 15.23
CA VAL A 72 41.11 -44.25 14.36
C VAL A 72 40.77 -43.05 15.22
N ALA A 73 41.46 -41.95 14.94
CA ALA A 73 41.25 -40.66 15.57
C ALA A 73 40.47 -39.75 14.59
N PRO A 74 39.27 -39.27 14.98
CA PRO A 74 38.53 -38.33 14.15
C PRO A 74 39.32 -37.03 13.94
N ILE A 75 39.56 -36.63 12.69
CA ILE A 75 40.11 -35.31 12.37
C ILE A 75 38.93 -34.41 12.02
N LEU A 76 38.54 -33.55 12.97
CA LEU A 76 37.37 -32.67 12.83
C LEU A 76 37.64 -31.55 11.81
N GLY A 77 37.38 -31.82 10.53
CA GLY A 77 37.25 -30.79 9.49
C GLY A 77 35.88 -30.11 9.47
N TYR A 78 34.88 -30.70 10.12
CA TYR A 78 33.48 -30.23 10.10
C TYR A 78 33.27 -28.87 10.78
N ASP A 79 34.09 -28.50 11.76
CA ASP A 79 33.98 -27.19 12.43
C ASP A 79 34.41 -26.03 11.52
N LYS A 80 35.29 -26.29 10.56
CA LYS A 80 35.71 -25.30 9.56
C LYS A 80 34.66 -25.08 8.48
N ASP A 81 34.08 -26.15 7.93
CA ASP A 81 33.02 -26.02 6.90
C ASP A 81 31.75 -25.36 7.47
N LEU A 82 31.37 -25.71 8.71
CA LEU A 82 30.27 -25.03 9.41
C LEU A 82 30.56 -23.53 9.60
N SER A 83 31.78 -23.19 10.04
CA SER A 83 32.19 -21.80 10.23
C SER A 83 32.21 -21.02 8.92
N ASP A 84 32.70 -21.63 7.85
CA ASP A 84 32.74 -21.02 6.52
C ASP A 84 31.31 -20.81 5.98
N ARG A 85 30.40 -21.77 6.15
CA ARG A 85 28.98 -21.62 5.79
C ARG A 85 28.26 -20.54 6.60
N PHE A 86 28.54 -20.42 7.90
CA PHE A 86 27.95 -19.37 8.73
C PHE A 86 28.44 -17.97 8.33
N ASN A 87 29.74 -17.84 8.03
CA ASN A 87 30.30 -16.61 7.47
C ASN A 87 29.69 -16.28 6.11
N GLN A 88 29.43 -17.27 5.26
CA GLN A 88 28.79 -17.08 3.97
C GLN A 88 27.36 -16.52 4.12
N ILE A 89 26.57 -17.02 5.09
CA ILE A 89 25.26 -16.46 5.40
C ILE A 89 25.38 -14.97 5.79
N ALA A 90 26.35 -14.63 6.63
CA ALA A 90 26.58 -13.25 7.03
C ALA A 90 27.01 -12.35 5.84
N MET A 91 27.79 -12.86 4.90
CA MET A 91 28.19 -12.12 3.69
C MET A 91 27.02 -11.94 2.70
N ASP A 92 26.24 -12.98 2.47
CA ASP A 92 25.12 -12.97 1.51
C ASP A 92 23.94 -12.13 2.02
N TRP A 93 23.65 -12.21 3.32
CA TRP A 93 22.45 -11.63 3.92
C TRP A 93 22.71 -10.46 4.86
N GLY A 94 23.95 -10.21 5.29
CA GLY A 94 24.26 -9.16 6.25
C GLY A 94 23.87 -7.77 5.76
N ALA A 95 24.20 -7.44 4.51
CA ALA A 95 23.80 -6.18 3.89
C ALA A 95 22.28 -6.09 3.67
N THR A 96 21.64 -7.20 3.26
CA THR A 96 20.19 -7.28 3.06
C THR A 96 19.44 -7.05 4.37
N LEU A 97 19.87 -7.71 5.46
CA LEU A 97 19.28 -7.58 6.79
C LEU A 97 19.53 -6.19 7.39
N ALA A 98 20.75 -5.64 7.23
CA ALA A 98 21.04 -4.27 7.63
C ALA A 98 20.27 -3.23 6.79
N GLY A 99 19.93 -3.57 5.55
CA GLY A 99 19.13 -2.77 4.62
C GLY A 99 17.62 -2.82 4.90
N ILE A 100 17.13 -3.81 5.66
CA ILE A 100 15.79 -3.77 6.26
C ILE A 100 15.83 -2.70 7.35
N LYS A 101 15.62 -1.45 6.93
CA LYS A 101 15.43 -0.31 7.83
C LYS A 101 14.33 -0.64 8.86
N PRO A 102 14.35 -0.03 10.06
CA PRO A 102 13.69 -0.56 11.25
C PRO A 102 12.15 -0.44 11.28
N TRP A 103 11.45 -0.60 10.16
CA TRP A 103 9.99 -0.52 10.12
C TRP A 103 9.32 -1.48 11.11
N ALA A 104 9.90 -2.67 11.29
CA ALA A 104 9.43 -3.69 12.22
C ALA A 104 9.66 -3.33 13.71
N LEU A 105 10.58 -2.40 14.00
CA LEU A 105 10.94 -1.94 15.35
C LEU A 105 10.54 -0.48 15.59
N SER A 106 9.85 0.13 14.62
CA SER A 106 9.44 1.52 14.69
C SER A 106 8.44 1.74 15.82
N ALA A 107 8.60 2.84 16.56
CA ALA A 107 7.77 3.14 17.74
C ALA A 107 6.29 3.36 17.41
N ASN A 108 5.97 3.62 16.14
CA ASN A 108 4.61 3.79 15.64
C ASN A 108 4.56 3.59 14.12
N ALA A 109 3.33 3.43 13.60
CA ALA A 109 3.08 3.18 12.19
C ALA A 109 3.60 4.30 11.27
N ALA A 110 3.74 5.55 11.73
CA ALA A 110 4.26 6.65 10.91
C ALA A 110 5.76 6.52 10.65
N ALA A 111 6.54 6.23 11.70
CA ALA A 111 7.96 5.92 11.57
C ALA A 111 8.19 4.67 10.70
N ALA A 112 7.35 3.63 10.86
CA ALA A 112 7.42 2.41 10.05
C ALA A 112 7.38 2.69 8.53
N ARG A 113 6.46 3.56 8.12
CA ARG A 113 6.26 3.91 6.71
C ARG A 113 7.44 4.71 6.16
N GLY A 114 8.06 5.57 6.97
CA GLY A 114 9.27 6.30 6.60
C GLY A 114 10.46 5.38 6.37
N ASP A 115 10.62 4.39 7.25
CA ASP A 115 11.67 3.39 7.15
C ASP A 115 11.52 2.52 5.88
N LEU A 116 10.29 2.26 5.43
CA LEU A 116 9.99 1.54 4.18
C LEU A 116 10.36 2.30 2.90
N GLY A 117 10.85 3.54 2.99
CA GLY A 117 11.18 4.33 1.80
C GLY A 117 9.96 4.67 0.94
N LEU A 118 8.75 4.46 1.47
CA LEU A 118 7.53 5.06 0.96
C LEU A 118 7.77 6.56 1.09
N GLY A 119 8.19 7.19 -0.01
CA GLY A 119 8.66 8.56 0.01
C GLY A 119 7.64 9.47 0.66
N SER A 120 8.07 10.66 1.05
CA SER A 120 7.24 11.69 1.68
C SER A 120 5.83 11.96 1.11
N ALA A 121 5.46 11.46 -0.08
CA ALA A 121 4.08 11.37 -0.53
C ALA A 121 3.20 10.37 0.25
N ALA A 122 3.77 9.48 1.06
CA ALA A 122 3.08 8.59 1.99
C ALA A 122 3.53 8.79 3.46
N VAL A 123 4.55 9.64 3.70
CA VAL A 123 5.25 9.78 4.99
C VAL A 123 5.44 11.20 5.50
N ARG A 124 5.41 12.25 4.68
CA ARG A 124 5.36 13.58 5.31
C ARG A 124 3.96 13.77 5.84
N GLU A 125 3.88 14.24 7.08
CA GLU A 125 2.84 15.19 7.48
C GLU A 125 2.47 16.00 6.24
N ALA A 126 1.30 15.72 5.66
CA ALA A 126 0.31 16.75 5.51
C ALA A 126 0.97 18.12 5.30
N LEU A 127 1.16 18.55 4.06
CA LEU A 127 1.69 19.87 3.68
C LEU A 127 1.18 20.95 4.67
N GLY A 128 1.97 21.27 5.70
CA GLY A 128 1.52 22.02 6.89
C GLY A 128 0.43 21.29 7.72
N SER A 129 0.80 20.71 8.86
CA SER A 129 -0.04 20.37 10.04
C SER A 129 -1.46 19.77 9.90
N SER A 130 -1.97 19.37 8.72
CA SER A 130 -3.30 18.74 8.59
C SER A 130 -3.63 18.00 7.27
N GLY A 131 -2.88 18.20 6.19
CA GLY A 131 -3.14 17.64 4.84
C GLY A 131 -3.30 16.11 4.72
N ALA A 132 -4.53 15.64 4.78
CA ALA A 132 -4.91 14.36 4.16
C ALA A 132 -4.51 14.36 2.67
N LEU A 133 -3.99 13.23 2.19
CA LEU A 133 -3.76 13.04 0.76
C LEU A 133 -5.10 12.69 0.12
N TYR A 134 -5.54 13.50 -0.83
CA TYR A 134 -6.69 13.15 -1.65
C TYR A 134 -6.28 12.02 -2.62
N SER A 135 -6.94 10.86 -2.50
CA SER A 135 -6.91 9.78 -3.47
C SER A 135 -8.17 9.81 -4.35
N ARG A 136 -8.18 9.00 -5.41
CA ARG A 136 -9.36 8.81 -6.28
C ARG A 136 -10.66 8.52 -5.49
N ASP A 137 -10.54 7.85 -4.35
CA ASP A 137 -11.67 7.40 -3.53
C ASP A 137 -12.20 8.52 -2.60
N SER A 138 -11.49 9.65 -2.51
CA SER A 138 -11.81 10.79 -1.64
C SER A 138 -12.20 12.07 -2.40
N ILE A 139 -12.22 12.03 -3.74
CA ILE A 139 -12.58 13.19 -4.57
C ILE A 139 -14.06 13.55 -4.37
N LEU A 140 -14.93 12.55 -4.35
CA LEU A 140 -16.38 12.69 -4.22
C LEU A 140 -16.83 12.24 -2.83
N GLY A 141 -17.60 13.09 -2.15
CA GLY A 141 -18.14 12.78 -0.83
C GLY A 141 -18.64 14.03 -0.12
N THR A 142 -18.88 13.95 1.18
CA THR A 142 -19.27 15.12 1.98
C THR A 142 -18.10 16.09 2.09
N VAL A 143 -18.33 17.35 1.69
CA VAL A 143 -17.35 18.43 1.83
C VAL A 143 -17.54 19.10 3.19
N SER A 144 -16.45 19.26 3.95
CA SER A 144 -16.41 19.92 5.26
C SER A 144 -15.11 20.74 5.41
N GLN A 145 -15.11 21.76 6.28
CA GLN A 145 -13.89 22.41 6.77
C GLN A 145 -13.97 22.74 8.25
N ALA A 146 -12.80 22.98 8.82
CA ALA A 146 -12.63 23.70 10.07
C ALA A 146 -11.67 24.88 9.83
N SER A 147 -12.07 26.09 10.23
CA SER A 147 -11.22 27.30 10.16
C SER A 147 -10.61 27.57 8.77
N GLY A 148 -11.37 27.32 7.71
CA GLY A 148 -10.93 27.50 6.32
C GLY A 148 -10.06 26.37 5.76
N VAL A 149 -9.81 25.31 6.53
CA VAL A 149 -9.05 24.13 6.10
C VAL A 149 -10.00 23.00 5.74
N PRO A 150 -9.99 22.49 4.49
CA PRO A 150 -10.80 21.33 4.11
C PRO A 150 -10.51 20.10 4.98
N THR A 151 -11.57 19.51 5.53
CA THR A 151 -11.53 18.29 6.37
C THR A 151 -12.26 17.10 5.72
N GLY A 152 -12.96 17.34 4.61
CA GLY A 152 -13.77 16.35 3.89
C GLY A 152 -13.34 16.17 2.44
N ALA A 153 -14.24 15.65 1.60
CA ALA A 153 -14.01 15.46 0.17
C ALA A 153 -13.80 16.79 -0.58
N VAL A 154 -13.30 16.71 -1.82
CA VAL A 154 -13.07 17.89 -2.68
C VAL A 154 -14.38 18.42 -3.26
N ILE A 155 -15.25 17.51 -3.71
CA ILE A 155 -16.50 17.83 -4.41
C ILE A 155 -17.64 17.04 -3.77
N GLN A 156 -18.72 17.75 -3.45
CA GLN A 156 -20.00 17.16 -3.07
C GLN A 156 -21.06 17.54 -4.09
N ARG A 157 -21.85 16.56 -4.49
CA ARG A 157 -23.05 16.75 -5.33
C ARG A 157 -24.26 16.31 -4.51
N GLY A 158 -25.37 17.02 -4.65
CA GLY A 158 -26.63 16.61 -4.05
C GLY A 158 -27.82 17.24 -4.76
N SER A 159 -28.99 16.63 -4.57
CA SER A 159 -30.26 17.11 -5.08
C SER A 159 -31.36 16.90 -4.05
N ASN A 160 -32.35 17.78 -4.06
CA ASN A 160 -33.58 17.65 -3.29
C ASN A 160 -34.74 18.32 -4.03
N ALA A 161 -35.92 18.42 -3.41
CA ALA A 161 -37.09 19.03 -4.04
C ALA A 161 -36.91 20.49 -4.48
N ASN A 162 -35.90 21.19 -3.94
CA ASN A 162 -35.61 22.59 -4.23
C ASN A 162 -34.57 22.78 -5.35
N GLY A 163 -33.98 21.70 -5.87
CA GLY A 163 -33.02 21.72 -6.97
C GLY A 163 -31.77 20.91 -6.69
N GLU A 164 -30.68 21.27 -7.37
CA GLU A 164 -29.38 20.59 -7.27
C GLU A 164 -28.29 21.54 -6.77
N PHE A 165 -27.28 20.99 -6.11
CA PHE A 165 -26.11 21.74 -5.69
C PHE A 165 -24.80 21.01 -5.94
N VAL A 166 -23.74 21.83 -6.07
CA VAL A 166 -22.35 21.40 -6.02
C VAL A 166 -21.66 22.23 -4.94
N ARG A 167 -20.94 21.55 -4.07
CA ARG A 167 -20.10 22.18 -3.05
C ARG A 167 -18.65 21.77 -3.28
N PHE A 168 -17.76 22.73 -3.17
CA PHE A 168 -16.32 22.55 -3.34
C PHE A 168 -15.60 22.85 -2.02
N ALA A 169 -14.48 22.15 -1.79
CA ALA A 169 -13.64 22.31 -0.61
C ALA A 169 -13.10 23.74 -0.42
N ASP A 170 -12.92 24.48 -1.51
CA ASP A 170 -12.48 25.88 -1.52
C ASP A 170 -13.53 26.86 -0.95
N GLY A 171 -14.74 26.41 -0.62
CA GLY A 171 -15.83 27.27 -0.17
C GLY A 171 -16.82 27.66 -1.24
N THR A 172 -16.61 27.30 -2.50
CA THR A 172 -17.55 27.58 -3.57
C THR A 172 -18.78 26.68 -3.45
N GLN A 173 -19.97 27.27 -3.56
CA GLN A 173 -21.23 26.55 -3.70
C GLN A 173 -21.95 27.05 -4.94
N ILE A 174 -22.51 26.11 -5.70
CA ILE A 174 -23.33 26.37 -6.87
C ILE A 174 -24.67 25.68 -6.63
N CYS A 175 -25.76 26.43 -6.75
CA CYS A 175 -27.12 25.89 -6.72
C CYS A 175 -27.82 26.18 -8.03
N ALA A 176 -28.61 25.23 -8.52
CA ALA A 176 -29.42 25.43 -9.71
C ALA A 176 -30.79 24.78 -9.54
N GLY A 177 -31.80 25.39 -10.15
CA GLY A 177 -33.17 24.88 -10.13
C GLY A 177 -34.04 25.51 -11.20
N VAL A 178 -35.06 24.78 -11.63
CA VAL A 178 -36.08 25.23 -12.58
C VAL A 178 -37.45 24.88 -12.00
N SER A 179 -38.39 25.81 -12.07
CA SER A 179 -39.77 25.58 -11.65
C SER A 179 -40.50 24.73 -12.67
N SER A 180 -41.34 23.80 -12.19
CA SER A 180 -42.29 23.07 -13.03
C SER A 180 -43.52 23.90 -13.42
N THR A 181 -43.71 25.06 -12.80
CA THR A 181 -44.84 25.98 -13.04
C THR A 181 -44.34 27.24 -13.73
N ALA A 182 -45.03 27.64 -14.81
CA ALA A 182 -44.73 28.87 -15.53
C ALA A 182 -45.17 30.11 -14.76
N LEU A 183 -44.39 31.19 -14.87
CA LEU A 183 -44.85 32.53 -14.52
C LEU A 183 -45.54 33.15 -15.73
N VAL A 184 -46.82 33.46 -15.59
CA VAL A 184 -47.63 34.09 -16.62
C VAL A 184 -47.76 35.58 -16.33
N CYS A 185 -47.43 36.41 -17.31
CA CYS A 185 -47.63 37.85 -17.27
C CYS A 185 -49.12 38.18 -17.41
N SER A 186 -49.72 38.82 -16.41
CA SER A 186 -51.17 39.12 -16.39
C SER A 186 -51.51 40.48 -15.78
N VAL A 187 -50.51 41.24 -15.32
CA VAL A 187 -50.69 42.55 -14.69
C VAL A 187 -50.02 43.60 -15.53
N ALA A 188 -50.78 44.58 -16.03
CA ALA A 188 -50.23 45.68 -16.82
C ALA A 188 -49.29 46.56 -15.97
N THR A 189 -48.08 46.84 -16.47
CA THR A 189 -47.06 47.68 -15.80
C THR A 189 -46.21 48.38 -16.85
N GLY A 190 -45.95 49.68 -16.71
CA GLY A 190 -44.92 50.39 -17.50
C GLY A 190 -45.00 50.25 -19.03
N GLY A 191 -46.20 50.04 -19.60
CA GLY A 191 -46.40 49.81 -21.04
C GLY A 191 -46.25 48.35 -21.51
N GLY A 192 -46.02 47.41 -20.59
CA GLY A 192 -46.03 45.96 -20.81
C GLY A 192 -46.81 45.23 -19.72
N PHE A 193 -46.45 43.97 -19.47
CA PHE A 193 -47.08 43.11 -18.48
C PHE A 193 -46.03 42.45 -17.59
N GLN A 194 -46.34 42.30 -16.31
CA GLN A 194 -45.57 41.51 -15.35
C GLN A 194 -46.41 40.35 -14.83
N SER A 195 -45.76 39.34 -14.23
CA SER A 195 -46.48 38.26 -13.56
C SER A 195 -47.28 38.76 -12.37
N GLY A 196 -48.47 38.17 -12.16
CA GLY A 196 -49.34 38.49 -11.01
C GLY A 196 -48.78 38.08 -9.65
N GLY A 197 -47.63 37.41 -9.62
CA GLY A 197 -46.91 37.03 -8.42
C GLY A 197 -45.43 36.76 -8.71
N VAL A 198 -44.71 36.32 -7.68
CA VAL A 198 -43.30 35.94 -7.73
C VAL A 198 -43.15 34.42 -7.69
N ALA A 199 -42.13 33.88 -8.35
CA ALA A 199 -41.69 32.51 -8.10
C ALA A 199 -40.58 32.53 -7.05
N ALA A 200 -40.80 31.87 -5.92
CA ALA A 200 -39.80 31.72 -4.87
C ALA A 200 -39.01 30.42 -5.07
N PHE A 201 -37.68 30.54 -5.12
CA PHE A 201 -36.76 29.41 -5.16
C PHE A 201 -35.96 29.35 -3.88
N TYR A 202 -36.25 28.36 -3.05
CA TYR A 202 -35.37 28.00 -1.96
C TYR A 202 -34.14 27.30 -2.53
N PHE A 203 -32.95 27.64 -2.03
CA PHE A 203 -31.75 26.96 -2.47
C PHE A 203 -31.69 25.55 -1.85
N PRO A 204 -31.29 24.52 -2.61
CA PRO A 204 -31.17 23.15 -2.11
C PRO A 204 -30.12 23.00 -1.00
N ALA A 205 -29.15 23.94 -0.95
CA ALA A 205 -28.23 24.13 0.17
C ALA A 205 -28.11 25.63 0.47
N ALA A 206 -28.08 26.00 1.75
CA ALA A 206 -27.94 27.41 2.15
C ALA A 206 -26.51 27.93 1.88
N PHE A 207 -26.40 29.21 1.53
CA PHE A 207 -25.14 29.93 1.41
C PHE A 207 -24.76 30.60 2.75
N SER A 208 -23.50 31.02 2.92
CA SER A 208 -23.07 31.80 4.09
C SER A 208 -23.51 33.27 4.04
N ALA A 209 -23.78 33.79 2.83
CA ALA A 209 -24.32 35.12 2.57
C ALA A 209 -25.18 35.10 1.30
N ALA A 210 -25.82 36.23 0.96
CA ALA A 210 -26.56 36.37 -0.30
C ALA A 210 -25.65 36.05 -1.51
N PRO A 211 -25.98 35.02 -2.33
CA PRO A 211 -25.16 34.63 -3.47
C PRO A 211 -25.37 35.57 -4.66
N SER A 212 -24.47 35.49 -5.64
CA SER A 212 -24.72 36.03 -6.97
C SER A 212 -25.65 35.08 -7.72
N VAL A 213 -26.79 35.58 -8.18
CA VAL A 213 -27.79 34.77 -8.88
C VAL A 213 -27.90 35.26 -10.31
N SER A 214 -28.11 34.32 -11.23
CA SER A 214 -28.53 34.59 -12.61
C SER A 214 -29.88 33.91 -12.85
N PRO A 215 -30.94 34.64 -13.26
CA PRO A 215 -32.19 34.02 -13.69
C PRO A 215 -31.96 33.28 -15.00
N VAL A 216 -32.40 32.04 -15.06
CA VAL A 216 -32.29 31.19 -16.25
C VAL A 216 -33.70 30.90 -16.74
N PRO A 217 -34.18 31.60 -17.80
CA PRO A 217 -35.45 31.27 -18.40
C PRO A 217 -35.36 29.90 -19.09
N ALA A 218 -36.16 28.95 -18.64
CA ALA A 218 -36.34 27.67 -19.32
C ALA A 218 -37.50 27.76 -20.31
N PHE A 219 -37.35 27.09 -21.44
CA PHE A 219 -38.40 27.01 -22.44
C PHE A 219 -39.55 26.14 -21.93
N ARG A 220 -40.78 26.65 -22.07
CA ARG A 220 -42.00 25.86 -21.90
C ARG A 220 -42.46 25.37 -23.27
N GLU A 221 -42.54 24.06 -23.43
CA GLU A 221 -43.17 23.48 -24.62
C GLU A 221 -44.62 23.97 -24.75
N GLY A 222 -44.97 24.50 -25.93
CA GLY A 222 -46.30 25.04 -26.22
C GLY A 222 -46.55 26.49 -25.79
N ALA A 223 -45.54 27.23 -25.31
CA ALA A 223 -45.69 28.65 -25.00
C ALA A 223 -45.97 29.48 -26.27
N THR A 224 -47.00 30.33 -26.21
CA THR A 224 -47.47 31.14 -27.35
C THR A 224 -46.84 32.54 -27.39
N ALA A 225 -46.23 33.00 -26.30
CA ALA A 225 -45.53 34.27 -26.21
C ALA A 225 -44.36 34.18 -25.20
N ARG A 226 -43.25 34.88 -25.49
CA ARG A 226 -42.01 34.81 -24.72
C ARG A 226 -41.97 35.91 -23.65
N ALA A 227 -41.45 35.56 -22.48
CA ALA A 227 -41.20 36.49 -21.38
C ALA A 227 -39.72 36.43 -20.93
N TRP A 228 -39.27 37.47 -20.23
CA TRP A 228 -37.95 37.52 -19.60
C TRP A 228 -38.09 37.61 -18.08
N LEU A 229 -37.01 37.26 -17.38
CA LEU A 229 -37.00 37.21 -15.92
C LEU A 229 -36.20 38.38 -15.35
N SER A 230 -36.67 38.85 -14.21
CA SER A 230 -35.92 39.70 -13.28
C SER A 230 -35.94 39.04 -11.90
N MET A 231 -35.09 39.52 -10.99
CA MET A 231 -35.05 39.03 -9.62
C MET A 231 -35.17 40.17 -8.62
N ASN A 232 -35.70 39.83 -7.45
CA ASN A 232 -35.51 40.64 -6.26
C ASN A 232 -34.15 40.27 -5.61
N PRO A 233 -33.61 41.13 -4.72
CA PRO A 233 -32.37 40.84 -4.01
C PRO A 233 -32.42 39.45 -3.32
N PRO A 234 -31.44 38.56 -3.58
CA PRO A 234 -31.42 37.24 -2.97
C PRO A 234 -31.03 37.33 -1.50
N SER A 235 -31.49 36.35 -0.72
CA SER A 235 -30.96 36.05 0.61
C SER A 235 -30.02 34.85 0.55
N ALA A 236 -29.45 34.45 1.69
CA ALA A 236 -28.63 33.24 1.78
C ALA A 236 -29.40 31.93 1.48
N SER A 237 -30.73 31.94 1.47
CA SER A 237 -31.56 30.72 1.37
C SER A 237 -32.62 30.77 0.28
N VAL A 238 -32.97 31.95 -0.23
CA VAL A 238 -34.05 32.10 -1.20
C VAL A 238 -33.78 33.26 -2.16
N VAL A 239 -34.17 33.08 -3.42
CA VAL A 239 -34.33 34.14 -4.41
C VAL A 239 -35.76 34.13 -4.94
N THR A 240 -36.30 35.31 -5.27
CA THR A 240 -37.60 35.43 -5.91
C THR A 240 -37.46 36.02 -7.30
N LEU A 241 -38.15 35.43 -8.28
CA LEU A 241 -38.13 35.83 -9.68
C LEU A 241 -39.49 36.37 -10.12
N ILE A 242 -39.46 37.37 -10.99
CA ILE A 242 -40.62 37.99 -11.62
C ILE A 242 -40.46 37.88 -13.13
N SER A 243 -41.55 37.52 -13.81
CA SER A 243 -41.60 37.48 -15.27
C SER A 243 -42.15 38.78 -15.83
N HIS A 244 -41.62 39.21 -16.98
CA HIS A 244 -42.02 40.40 -17.72
C HIS A 244 -42.21 40.06 -19.19
N GLY A 245 -43.20 40.67 -19.83
CA GLY A 245 -43.50 40.48 -21.24
C GLY A 245 -44.13 41.72 -21.85
N PHE A 246 -44.10 41.80 -23.18
CA PHE A 246 -44.74 42.89 -23.93
C PHE A 246 -46.23 42.64 -24.23
N VAL A 247 -46.70 41.40 -24.02
CA VAL A 247 -48.08 41.00 -24.30
C VAL A 247 -48.70 40.33 -23.08
N ASP A 248 -50.02 40.44 -22.96
CA ASP A 248 -50.77 39.70 -21.95
C ASP A 248 -50.58 38.20 -22.18
N ARG A 249 -50.49 37.45 -21.08
CA ARG A 249 -50.26 36.01 -21.03
C ARG A 249 -48.94 35.53 -21.66
N ALA A 250 -47.95 36.40 -21.83
CA ALA A 250 -46.58 35.95 -22.04
C ALA A 250 -46.12 35.06 -20.87
N GLU A 251 -45.43 33.97 -21.15
CA GLU A 251 -45.04 33.01 -20.11
C GLU A 251 -43.60 32.51 -20.26
N VAL A 252 -43.02 32.09 -19.14
CA VAL A 252 -41.70 31.46 -19.08
C VAL A 252 -41.63 30.51 -17.88
N MET A 253 -40.89 29.41 -17.99
CA MET A 253 -40.54 28.62 -16.82
C MET A 253 -39.37 29.31 -16.11
N PRO A 254 -39.56 29.83 -14.90
CA PRO A 254 -38.46 30.45 -14.19
C PRO A 254 -37.46 29.39 -13.74
N GLY A 255 -36.19 29.72 -13.83
CA GLY A 255 -35.09 28.96 -13.26
C GLY A 255 -33.99 29.89 -12.81
N TYR A 256 -32.97 29.33 -12.15
CA TYR A 256 -31.85 30.09 -11.65
C TYR A 256 -30.56 29.25 -11.62
N ILE A 257 -29.43 29.94 -11.66
CA ILE A 257 -28.15 29.41 -11.19
C ILE A 257 -27.59 30.44 -10.19
N ALA A 258 -27.20 29.98 -9.01
CA ALA A 258 -26.66 30.78 -7.93
C ALA A 258 -25.23 30.34 -7.62
N PHE A 259 -24.31 31.31 -7.49
CA PHE A 259 -22.91 31.13 -7.13
C PHE A 259 -22.62 31.91 -5.85
N GLY A 260 -22.00 31.26 -4.87
CA GLY A 260 -21.67 31.90 -3.61
C GLY A 260 -20.75 31.05 -2.75
N ARG A 261 -20.64 31.43 -1.47
CA ARG A 261 -19.89 30.70 -0.46
C ARG A 261 -20.82 29.91 0.45
N TRP A 262 -20.35 28.80 1.00
CA TRP A 262 -21.12 27.99 1.95
C TRP A 262 -20.59 28.00 3.38
N TYR A 263 -19.41 28.57 3.58
CA TYR A 263 -18.83 28.98 4.86
C TYR A 263 -18.18 30.35 4.73
#